data_AF-A0A7Y7J0A8-F1
#
_entry.id   AF-A0A7Y7J0A8-F1
#
_cell.length_a   1.000
_cell.length_b   1.000
_cell.length_c   1.000
_cell.angle_alpha   90.00
_cell.angle_beta   90.00
_cell.angle_gamma   90.00
#
_symmetry.space_group_name_H-M   'P 1'
#
loop_
_entity.id
_entity.type
_entity.pdbx_description
1 polymer ?
#
loop_
_entity_poly.entity_id
_entity_poly.type
_entity_poly.pdbx_seq_one_letter_code
_entity_poly.pdbx_strand_id
1 'polypeptide(L)' 'MDFSAITVLCIGDVMLDRFVYGEMERISPEAPVPVLRLGRTREMPGGVGNVANNILSLGGRAILVGLVGA' A
#
# COMPACT_ATOMS: atom_id res chain seq x y z
N MET A 1 6.96 -14.18 21.42
CA MET A 1 5.51 -14.45 21.55
C MET A 1 5.07 -15.21 20.31
N ASP A 2 4.18 -16.18 20.48
CA ASP A 2 3.59 -16.94 19.38
C ASP A 2 2.18 -16.41 19.09
N PHE A 3 1.92 -16.01 17.84
CA PHE A 3 0.63 -15.47 17.39
C PHE A 3 -0.14 -16.45 16.48
N SER A 4 0.39 -17.64 16.21
CA SER A 4 -0.15 -18.59 15.22
C SER A 4 -1.59 -19.05 15.48
N ALA A 5 -2.00 -19.09 16.75
CA ALA A 5 -3.37 -19.44 17.14
C ALA A 5 -4.37 -18.27 17.04
N ILE A 6 -3.90 -17.03 16.82
CA ILE A 6 -4.75 -15.84 16.84
C ILE A 6 -5.32 -15.56 15.46
N THR A 7 -6.65 -15.44 15.39
CA THR A 7 -7.36 -14.92 14.23
C THR A 7 -7.90 -13.53 14.55
N VAL A 8 -7.67 -12.58 13.65
CA VAL A 8 -8.19 -11.20 13.74
C VAL A 8 -9.10 -10.90 12.56
N LEU A 9 -10.26 -10.31 12.83
CA LEU A 9 -11.16 -9.76 11.82
C LEU A 9 -10.84 -8.27 11.63
N CYS A 10 -10.37 -7.90 10.44
CA CYS A 10 -10.00 -6.55 10.06
C CYS A 10 -11.09 -5.96 9.16
N ILE A 11 -11.88 -5.01 9.68
CA ILE A 11 -12.93 -4.32 8.94
C ILE A 11 -12.55 -2.86 8.76
N GLY A 12 -12.59 -2.34 7.53
CA GLY A 12 -12.34 -0.92 7.26
C GLY A 12 -12.02 -0.62 5.80
N ASP A 13 -11.43 0.55 5.58
CA ASP A 13 -11.09 1.04 4.25
C ASP A 13 -9.85 0.36 3.67
N VAL A 14 -10.02 -0.29 2.53
CA VAL A 14 -8.92 -0.88 1.77
C VAL A 14 -8.38 0.17 0.82
N MET A 15 -7.07 0.40 0.87
CA MET A 15 -6.39 1.36 0.01
C MET A 15 -5.23 0.68 -0.72
N LEU A 16 -4.79 1.26 -1.84
CA LEU A 16 -3.58 0.85 -2.56
C LEU A 16 -2.54 1.96 -2.43
N ASP A 17 -1.45 1.67 -1.72
CA ASP A 17 -0.33 2.59 -1.64
C ASP A 17 0.58 2.35 -2.85
N ARG A 18 0.57 3.30 -3.79
CA ARG A 18 1.40 3.26 -5.00
C ARG A 18 2.57 4.23 -4.88
N PHE A 19 3.78 3.68 -4.86
CA PHE A 19 5.03 4.43 -4.84
C PHE A 19 5.62 4.46 -6.24
N VAL A 20 5.80 5.66 -6.79
CA VAL A 20 6.39 5.89 -8.11
C VAL A 20 7.79 6.44 -7.95
N TYR A 21 8.77 5.72 -8.48
CA TYR A 21 10.18 6.08 -8.46
C TYR A 21 10.65 6.42 -9.86
N GLY A 22 11.39 7.51 -9.98
CA GLY A 22 11.96 7.96 -11.24
C GLY A 22 13.05 9.00 -11.00
N GLU A 23 13.64 9.45 -12.08
CA GLU A 23 14.65 10.51 -12.04
C GLU A 23 14.06 11.80 -12.58
N MET A 24 14.47 12.92 -11.97
CA MET A 24 14.08 14.24 -12.46
C MET A 24 14.86 14.55 -13.73
N GLU A 25 14.15 14.76 -14.84
CA GLU A 25 14.78 15.01 -16.13
C GLU A 25 14.94 16.50 -16.42
N ARG A 26 13.90 17.30 -16.13
CA ARG A 26 13.85 18.75 -16.39
C ARG A 26 12.72 19.42 -15.62
N ILE A 27 12.63 20.74 -15.71
CA ILE A 27 11.44 21.52 -15.34
C ILE A 27 10.52 21.65 -16.56
N SER A 28 9.20 21.54 -16.34
CA SER A 28 8.21 21.69 -17.42
C SER A 28 8.22 23.12 -17.98
N PRO A 29 8.17 23.30 -19.31
CA PRO A 29 8.00 24.63 -19.91
C PRO A 29 6.56 25.18 -19.75
N GLU A 30 5.58 24.33 -19.41
CA GLU A 30 4.16 24.72 -19.27
C GLU A 30 3.82 25.22 -17.86
N ALA A 31 4.56 24.80 -16.85
CA ALA A 31 4.37 25.19 -15.45
C ALA A 31 5.66 24.91 -14.64
N PRO A 32 5.92 25.62 -13.52
CA PRO A 32 7.12 25.45 -12.70
C PRO A 32 7.06 24.17 -11.84
N VAL A 33 6.91 23.01 -12.49
CA VAL A 33 6.84 21.68 -11.88
C VAL A 33 7.89 20.74 -12.49
N PRO A 34 8.47 19.82 -11.70
CA PRO A 34 9.40 18.81 -12.22
C PRO A 34 8.74 17.82 -13.19
N VAL A 35 9.49 17.41 -14.21
CA VAL A 35 9.13 16.26 -15.06
C VAL A 35 9.92 15.05 -14.57
N LEU A 36 9.20 14.03 -14.10
CA LEU A 36 9.76 12.76 -13.63
C LEU A 36 9.78 11.73 -14.76
N ARG A 37 10.96 11.21 -15.10
CA ARG A 37 11.09 10.04 -15.97
C ARG A 37 10.86 8.78 -15.14
N LEU A 38 9.72 8.13 -15.35
CA LEU A 38 9.30 6.95 -14.60
C LEU A 38 10.33 5.81 -14.76
N GLY A 39 10.75 5.23 -13.64
CA GLY A 39 11.66 4.09 -13.61
C GLY A 39 10.99 2.83 -13.07
N ARG A 40 10.48 2.90 -11.84
CA ARG A 40 9.85 1.76 -11.15
C ARG A 40 8.62 2.20 -10.39
N THR A 41 7.61 1.34 -10.36
CA THR A 41 6.47 1.46 -9.45
C THR A 41 6.50 0.32 -8.44
N ARG A 42 6.15 0.61 -7.19
CA ARG A 42 5.88 -0.41 -6.15
C ARG A 42 4.50 -0.18 -5.59
N GLU A 43 3.75 -1.26 -5.44
CA GLU A 43 2.39 -1.23 -4.91
C GLU A 43 2.32 -2.08 -3.66
N MET A 44 1.59 -1.61 -2.66
CA MET A 44 1.38 -2.31 -1.39
C MET A 44 -0.05 -2.07 -0.89
N PRO A 45 -0.63 -3.01 -0.12
CA PRO A 45 -1.88 -2.76 0.59
C PRO A 45 -1.71 -1.60 1.58
N GLY A 46 -2.57 -0.60 1.49
CA GLY A 46 -2.72 0.50 2.43
C GLY A 46 -3.96 0.30 3.32
N GLY A 47 -4.17 1.22 4.26
CA GLY A 47 -5.34 1.20 5.15
C GLY A 47 -5.47 -0.10 5.95
N VAL A 48 -6.68 -0.65 6.04
CA VAL A 48 -6.91 -1.92 6.75
C VAL A 48 -6.18 -3.10 6.11
N GLY A 49 -5.83 -2.99 4.81
CA GLY A 49 -4.99 -3.96 4.12
C GLY A 49 -3.59 -4.07 4.72
N ASN A 50 -2.98 -2.95 5.10
CA ASN A 50 -1.68 -2.96 5.77
C ASN A 50 -1.77 -3.53 7.20
N VAL A 51 -2.88 -3.26 7.91
CA VAL A 51 -3.14 -3.85 9.24
C VAL A 51 -3.21 -5.37 9.16
N ALA A 52 -3.95 -5.92 8.19
CA ALA A 52 -4.00 -7.35 7.94
C ALA A 52 -2.62 -7.93 7.60
N ASN A 53 -1.83 -7.21 6.79
CA ASN A 53 -0.47 -7.62 6.44
C ASN A 53 0.46 -7.70 7.68
N ASN A 54 0.32 -6.79 8.63
CA ASN A 54 1.08 -6.83 9.89
C ASN A 54 0.66 -8.00 10.80
N ILE A 55 -0.61 -8.38 10.82
CA ILE A 55 -1.08 -9.55 11.58
C ILE A 55 -0.47 -10.84 11.00
N LEU A 56 -0.42 -10.95 9.66
CA LEU A 56 0.22 -12.07 8.98
C LEU A 56 1.73 -12.12 9.25
N SER A 57 2.43 -10.98 9.27
CA SER A 57 3.87 -10.93 9.50
C SER A 57 4.28 -11.35 10.93
N LEU A 58 3.37 -11.21 11.89
CA LEU A 58 3.53 -11.72 13.25
C LEU A 58 3.26 -13.23 13.35
N GLY A 59 2.78 -13.87 12.29
CA GLY A 59 2.43 -15.28 12.23
C GLY A 59 0.97 -15.59 12.57
N GLY A 60 0.13 -14.58 12.83
CA GLY A 60 -1.30 -14.75 13.05
C GLY A 60 -2.10 -14.84 11.75
N ARG A 61 -3.42 -15.02 11.86
CA ARG A 61 -4.35 -15.07 10.72
C ARG A 61 -5.21 -13.81 10.68
N ALA A 62 -5.32 -13.18 9.51
CA ALA A 62 -6.22 -12.04 9.28
C ALA A 62 -7.39 -12.42 8.37
N ILE A 63 -8.61 -12.01 8.72
CA ILE A 63 -9.78 -12.00 7.85
C ILE A 63 -10.03 -10.54 7.49
N LEU A 64 -9.90 -10.19 6.22
CA LEU A 64 -10.07 -8.81 5.75
C LEU A 64 -11.45 -8.61 5.14
N VAL A 65 -12.18 -7.60 5.60
CA VAL A 65 -13.47 -7.19 5.05
C VAL A 65 -13.43 -5.69 4.79
N GLY A 66 -13.73 -5.31 3.56
CA GLY A 66 -13.80 -3.91 3.15
C GLY A 66 -14.49 -3.79 1.80
N LEU A 67 -14.80 -2.57 1.41
CA LEU A 67 -15.33 -2.27 0.09
C LEU A 67 -14.19 -1.88 -0.84
N VAL A 68 -14.28 -2.32 -2.10
CA VAL A 68 -13.34 -1.97 -3.17
C VAL A 68 -14.13 -1.50 -4.39
N GLY A 69 -13.47 -0.71 -5.26
CA GLY A 69 -14.04 -0.34 -6.56
C GLY A 69 -14.19 -1.54 -7.51
N ALA A 70 -14.95 -1.34 -8.59
CA ALA A 70 -15.13 -2.32 -9.67
C ALA A 70 -13.98 -2.30 -10.68
#